data_AF-A0A9P7GTX1-F1
#
_entry.id   AF-A0A9P7GTX1-F1
#
_cell.length_a   1.000
_cell.length_b   1.000
_cell.length_c   1.000
_cell.angle_alpha   90.00
_cell.angle_beta   90.00
_cell.angle_gamma   90.00
#
_symmetry.space_group_name_H-M   'P 1'
#
loop_
_entity.id
_entity.type
_entity.pdbx_description
1 polymer ?
#
loop_
_entity_poly.entity_id
_entity_poly.type
_entity_poly.pdbx_seq_one_letter_code
_entity_poly.pdbx_strand_id
1 'polypeptide(L)'
;MMDARSILPSGWHFVAYHCLPDGVTPISPLARIDFPVRYVIIDFDCSVRLSPGDPHLIKNFGGRDGDPPEYRSREPYDPFKIDVFTLGNVFFKDFYQVYEGLDFLASLIDFMKTPNFRQRPDAEMAMKYWLNIRTHIDVGRARWRLQKRKETMGERVLYDTVAFARESVQRMKRMVTGEVGSSFPSMMRVELNSVNSNIESIGRDGRRLTRTSNYAFSFCAITADEWPYQSQTLD
;
A
#
# COMPACT_ATOMS: atom_id res chain seq x y z
N MET A 1 0.73 -5.20 -3.47
CA MET A 1 2.06 -5.73 -3.87
C MET A 1 3.00 -4.56 -4.18
N MET A 2 4.30 -4.81 -4.40
CA MET A 2 5.27 -3.77 -4.77
C MET A 2 6.25 -4.29 -5.83
N ASP A 3 6.80 -3.38 -6.62
CA ASP A 3 7.99 -3.59 -7.42
C ASP A 3 9.23 -3.40 -6.54
N ALA A 4 9.94 -4.49 -6.27
CA ALA A 4 11.06 -4.52 -5.34
C ALA A 4 12.43 -4.27 -5.99
N ARG A 5 12.50 -4.09 -7.32
CA ARG A 5 13.79 -4.01 -8.05
C ARG A 5 14.71 -2.91 -7.53
N SER A 6 14.15 -1.77 -7.10
CA SER A 6 14.95 -0.66 -6.55
C SER A 6 15.55 -0.97 -5.17
N ILE A 7 14.89 -1.78 -4.35
CA ILE A 7 15.37 -2.15 -3.01
C ILE A 7 16.12 -3.49 -2.96
N LEU A 8 16.02 -4.29 -4.03
CA LEU A 8 16.64 -5.60 -4.19
C LEU A 8 17.42 -5.67 -5.52
N PRO A 9 18.53 -4.92 -5.67
CA PRO A 9 19.26 -4.85 -6.93
C PRO A 9 19.87 -6.20 -7.35
N SER A 10 20.17 -7.06 -6.38
CA SER A 10 20.70 -8.42 -6.62
C SER A 10 19.60 -9.46 -6.90
N GLY A 11 18.33 -9.03 -6.97
CA GLY A 11 17.19 -9.93 -7.15
C GLY A 11 16.80 -10.71 -5.90
N TRP A 12 15.92 -11.69 -6.08
CA TRP A 12 15.41 -12.58 -5.03
C TRP A 12 15.07 -13.95 -5.61
N HIS A 13 15.12 -14.98 -4.77
CA HIS A 13 14.68 -16.31 -5.16
C HIS A 13 13.16 -16.40 -5.24
N PHE A 14 12.64 -17.12 -6.23
CA PHE A 14 11.20 -17.18 -6.52
C PHE A 14 10.37 -17.90 -5.44
N VAL A 15 10.88 -18.99 -4.84
CA VAL A 15 10.23 -19.68 -3.69
C VAL A 15 10.71 -19.14 -2.34
N ALA A 16 12.02 -19.17 -2.10
CA ALA A 16 12.65 -18.66 -0.88
C ALA A 16 12.79 -17.12 -0.95
N TYR A 17 11.68 -16.38 -0.88
CA TYR A 17 11.65 -14.92 -1.04
C TYR A 17 12.51 -14.12 -0.03
N HIS A 18 13.03 -14.77 1.00
CA HIS A 18 13.97 -14.20 1.98
C HIS A 18 15.45 -14.41 1.59
N CYS A 19 15.73 -15.06 0.45
CA CYS A 19 17.07 -15.36 -0.06
C CYS A 19 17.33 -14.72 -1.43
N LEU A 20 18.60 -14.44 -1.72
CA LEU A 20 19.11 -14.08 -3.05
C LEU A 20 18.78 -15.19 -4.05
N PRO A 21 18.94 -14.96 -5.37
CA PRO A 21 18.60 -15.96 -6.39
C PRO A 21 19.26 -17.35 -6.23
N ASP A 22 20.32 -17.45 -5.42
CA ASP A 22 20.96 -18.72 -5.05
C ASP A 22 20.13 -19.60 -4.10
N GLY A 23 19.08 -19.06 -3.49
CA GLY A 23 18.21 -19.76 -2.54
C GLY A 23 18.82 -19.98 -1.15
N VAL A 24 20.04 -19.50 -0.90
CA VAL A 24 20.81 -19.76 0.32
C VAL A 24 21.14 -18.48 1.07
N THR A 25 21.57 -17.44 0.35
CA THR A 25 22.07 -16.22 0.99
C THR A 25 20.90 -15.33 1.41
N PRO A 26 20.76 -14.96 2.69
CA PRO A 26 19.69 -14.08 3.14
C PRO A 26 19.74 -12.71 2.46
N ILE A 27 18.56 -12.19 2.09
CA ILE A 27 18.41 -10.85 1.52
C ILE A 27 18.53 -9.78 2.62
N SER A 28 19.21 -8.69 2.29
CA SER A 28 19.16 -7.43 3.05
C SER A 28 18.62 -6.31 2.16
N PRO A 29 17.31 -5.98 2.23
CA PRO A 29 16.71 -4.98 1.36
C PRO A 29 17.23 -3.59 1.66
N LEU A 30 17.39 -2.74 0.64
CA LEU A 30 17.68 -1.32 0.84
C LEU A 30 16.48 -0.57 1.45
N ALA A 31 16.73 0.57 2.09
CA ALA A 31 15.69 1.35 2.74
C ALA A 31 14.80 2.06 1.70
N ARG A 32 13.48 1.86 1.78
CA ARG A 32 12.50 2.44 0.83
C ARG A 32 12.48 3.97 0.80
N ILE A 33 12.91 4.61 1.89
CA ILE A 33 12.98 6.07 1.96
C ILE A 33 14.08 6.65 1.05
N ASP A 34 15.08 5.83 0.72
CA ASP A 34 16.19 6.22 -0.15
C ASP A 34 16.07 5.59 -1.55
N PHE A 35 15.39 4.45 -1.64
CA PHE A 35 15.13 3.73 -2.88
C PHE A 35 13.61 3.59 -3.06
N PRO A 36 12.93 4.60 -3.65
CA PRO A 36 11.49 4.56 -3.84
C PRO A 36 11.04 3.30 -4.58
N VAL A 37 9.93 2.73 -4.14
CA VAL A 37 9.32 1.54 -4.75
C VAL A 37 7.95 1.91 -5.32
N ARG A 38 7.54 1.21 -6.38
CA ARG A 38 6.19 1.33 -6.93
C ARG A 38 5.28 0.32 -6.25
N TYR A 39 4.18 0.79 -5.66
CA TYR A 39 3.14 -0.09 -5.14
C TYR A 39 2.08 -0.32 -6.20
N VAL A 40 1.55 -1.53 -6.23
CA VAL A 40 0.43 -1.92 -7.10
C VAL A 40 -0.60 -2.65 -6.28
N ILE A 41 -1.87 -2.32 -6.51
CA ILE A 41 -3.01 -3.07 -5.95
C ILE A 41 -3.17 -4.31 -6.82
N ILE A 42 -3.36 -5.45 -6.17
CA ILE A 42 -3.51 -6.76 -6.82
C ILE A 42 -4.69 -7.48 -6.19
N ASP A 43 -5.01 -8.66 -6.74
CA ASP A 43 -5.98 -9.58 -6.16
C ASP A 43 -7.41 -8.99 -6.16
N PHE A 44 -7.92 -8.78 -7.38
CA PHE A 44 -9.27 -8.27 -7.67
C PHE A 44 -10.32 -9.39 -7.70
N ASP A 45 -10.07 -10.50 -7.01
CA ASP A 45 -10.97 -11.67 -6.97
C ASP A 45 -12.32 -11.35 -6.30
N CYS A 46 -12.32 -10.35 -5.41
CA CYS A 46 -13.47 -9.82 -4.69
C CYS A 46 -13.86 -8.43 -5.22
N SER A 47 -13.65 -8.15 -6.51
CA SER A 47 -14.02 -6.86 -7.12
C SER A 47 -15.31 -6.92 -7.92
N VAL A 48 -16.07 -5.83 -7.84
CA VAL A 48 -17.25 -5.59 -8.68
C VAL A 48 -16.91 -4.51 -9.68
N ARG A 49 -17.23 -4.76 -10.94
CA ARG A 49 -17.18 -3.75 -11.99
C ARG A 49 -18.55 -3.09 -12.08
N LEU A 50 -18.58 -1.77 -11.85
CA LEU A 50 -19.75 -0.93 -12.10
C LEU A 50 -19.57 -0.21 -13.43
N SER A 51 -20.55 -0.32 -14.31
CA SER A 51 -20.59 0.39 -15.59
C SER A 51 -21.26 1.75 -15.44
N PRO A 52 -20.98 2.72 -16.32
CA PRO A 52 -21.72 3.98 -16.33
C PRO A 52 -23.22 3.73 -16.43
N GLY A 53 -23.99 4.22 -15.47
CA GLY A 53 -25.44 4.03 -15.39
C GLY A 53 -25.90 2.88 -14.48
N ASP A 54 -25.00 2.02 -14.01
CA ASP A 54 -25.33 1.00 -13.02
C ASP A 54 -25.70 1.65 -11.66
N PRO A 55 -26.58 1.00 -10.87
CA PRO A 55 -26.84 1.44 -9.50
C PRO A 55 -25.54 1.43 -8.69
N HIS A 56 -25.20 2.61 -8.15
CA HIS A 56 -23.98 2.80 -7.35
C HIS A 56 -23.99 2.00 -6.04
N LEU A 57 -25.16 1.71 -5.49
CA LEU A 57 -25.31 0.97 -4.24
C LEU A 57 -25.53 -0.51 -4.52
N ILE A 58 -24.77 -1.36 -3.82
CA ILE A 58 -24.83 -2.81 -3.96
C ILE A 58 -25.38 -3.49 -2.71
N LYS A 59 -25.78 -4.76 -2.83
CA LYS A 59 -26.26 -5.60 -1.73
C LYS A 59 -25.50 -6.92 -1.70
N ASN A 60 -25.34 -7.50 -0.51
CA ASN A 60 -24.85 -8.87 -0.29
C ASN A 60 -23.48 -9.19 -0.91
N PHE A 61 -22.59 -8.20 -1.07
CA PHE A 61 -21.26 -8.39 -1.64
C PHE A 61 -20.16 -8.01 -0.65
N GLY A 62 -19.57 -9.02 0.00
CA GLY A 62 -18.52 -8.82 1.00
C GLY A 62 -17.11 -8.97 0.45
N GLY A 63 -16.18 -8.19 0.97
CA GLY A 63 -14.75 -8.45 0.84
C GLY A 63 -14.24 -9.45 1.88
N ARG A 64 -12.92 -9.63 1.96
CA ARG A 64 -12.29 -10.47 2.99
C ARG A 64 -12.36 -9.87 4.39
N ASP A 65 -12.43 -8.54 4.50
CA ASP A 65 -12.66 -7.87 5.77
C ASP A 65 -14.15 -7.91 6.12
N GLY A 66 -14.52 -8.64 7.18
CA GLY A 66 -15.91 -8.79 7.61
C GLY A 66 -16.39 -7.71 8.58
N ASP A 67 -15.53 -6.77 8.94
CA ASP A 67 -15.82 -5.72 9.92
C ASP A 67 -16.69 -4.55 9.44
N PRO A 68 -16.78 -4.21 8.13
CA PRO A 68 -17.63 -3.10 7.70
C PRO A 68 -19.04 -3.21 8.29
N PRO A 69 -19.53 -2.17 9.00
CA PRO A 69 -20.79 -2.25 9.74
C PRO A 69 -21.99 -2.51 8.81
N GLU A 70 -21.91 -2.11 7.55
CA GLU A 70 -22.92 -2.29 6.53
C GLU A 70 -23.22 -3.77 6.25
N TYR A 71 -22.23 -4.65 6.42
CA TYR A 71 -22.38 -6.08 6.18
C TYR A 71 -23.33 -6.78 7.15
N ARG A 72 -23.59 -6.17 8.31
CA ARG A 72 -24.59 -6.64 9.27
C ARG A 72 -26.00 -6.18 8.92
N SER A 73 -26.11 -5.13 8.13
CA SER A 73 -27.38 -4.61 7.64
C SER A 73 -27.78 -5.33 6.34
N ARG A 74 -29.08 -5.40 6.06
CA ARG A 74 -29.58 -5.84 4.73
C ARG A 74 -29.78 -4.66 3.77
N GLU A 75 -29.31 -3.48 4.17
CA GLU A 75 -29.44 -2.25 3.40
C GLU A 75 -28.38 -2.18 2.30
N PRO A 76 -28.70 -1.60 1.14
CA PRO A 76 -27.70 -1.34 0.11
C PRO A 76 -26.69 -0.28 0.57
N TYR A 77 -25.42 -0.49 0.23
CA TYR A 77 -24.31 0.39 0.60
C TYR A 77 -23.43 0.72 -0.60
N ASP A 78 -22.63 1.77 -0.44
CA ASP A 78 -21.66 2.22 -1.41
C ASP A 78 -20.37 1.38 -1.30
N PRO A 79 -20.01 0.58 -2.32
CA PRO A 79 -18.81 -0.26 -2.27
C PRO A 79 -17.52 0.54 -2.14
N PHE A 80 -17.41 1.72 -2.77
CA PHE A 80 -16.22 2.56 -2.69
C PHE A 80 -15.96 3.05 -1.26
N LYS A 81 -17.04 3.25 -0.49
CA LYS A 81 -16.93 3.60 0.94
C LYS A 81 -16.52 2.39 1.78
N ILE A 82 -16.82 1.18 1.36
CA ILE A 82 -16.34 -0.03 2.04
C ILE A 82 -14.83 -0.17 1.87
N ASP A 83 -14.29 0.20 0.71
CA ASP A 83 -12.85 0.15 0.44
C ASP A 83 -12.06 1.12 1.32
N VAL A 84 -12.59 2.33 1.49
CA VAL A 84 -12.04 3.31 2.42
C VAL A 84 -12.06 2.78 3.86
N PHE A 85 -13.16 2.16 4.28
CA PHE A 85 -13.24 1.55 5.62
C PHE A 85 -12.21 0.43 5.79
N THR A 86 -12.12 -0.45 4.79
CA THR A 86 -11.19 -1.60 4.78
C THR A 86 -9.74 -1.12 4.88
N LEU A 87 -9.37 -0.03 4.18
CA LEU A 87 -8.04 0.60 4.30
C LEU A 87 -7.80 1.20 5.68
N GLY A 88 -8.80 1.90 6.22
CA GLY A 88 -8.75 2.40 7.59
C GLY A 88 -8.58 1.26 8.61
N ASN A 89 -9.19 0.10 8.35
CA ASN A 89 -9.07 -1.09 9.17
C ASN A 89 -7.68 -1.73 9.10
N VAL A 90 -7.06 -1.77 7.91
CA VAL A 90 -5.65 -2.15 7.75
C VAL A 90 -4.75 -1.23 8.58
N PHE A 91 -4.91 0.08 8.45
CA PHE A 91 -4.14 1.04 9.26
C PHE A 91 -4.35 0.85 10.76
N PHE A 92 -5.57 0.51 11.18
CA PHE A 92 -5.87 0.26 12.57
C PHE A 92 -5.24 -1.04 13.10
N LYS A 93 -5.57 -2.17 12.48
CA LYS A 93 -5.23 -3.52 12.96
C LYS A 93 -3.76 -3.87 12.75
N ASP A 94 -3.21 -3.53 11.59
CA ASP A 94 -1.88 -4.00 11.19
C ASP A 94 -0.78 -3.01 11.53
N PHE A 95 -1.14 -1.73 11.73
CA PHE A 95 -0.19 -0.68 12.04
C PHE A 95 -0.41 -0.09 13.43
N TYR A 96 -1.51 0.64 13.63
CA TYR A 96 -1.75 1.44 14.84
C TYR A 96 -1.75 0.60 16.14
N GLN A 97 -2.39 -0.56 16.11
CA GLN A 97 -2.43 -1.49 17.25
C GLN A 97 -1.12 -2.27 17.45
N VAL A 98 -0.30 -2.40 16.42
CA VAL A 98 0.89 -3.28 16.42
C VAL A 98 2.16 -2.50 16.77
N TYR A 99 2.28 -1.25 16.31
CA TYR A 99 3.50 -0.45 16.45
C TYR A 99 3.28 0.80 17.31
N GLU A 100 4.36 1.22 17.96
CA GLU A 100 4.44 2.46 18.71
C GLU A 100 4.67 3.66 17.79
N GLY A 101 4.30 4.84 18.28
CA GLY A 101 4.59 6.11 17.63
C GLY A 101 3.82 6.37 16.34
N LEU A 102 2.66 5.72 16.16
CA LEU A 102 1.75 5.91 15.03
C LEU A 102 0.50 6.73 15.40
N ASP A 103 0.56 7.52 16.47
CA ASP A 103 -0.58 8.33 16.95
C ASP A 103 -1.10 9.32 15.91
N PHE A 104 -0.22 9.76 14.99
CA PHE A 104 -0.59 10.62 13.87
C PHE A 104 -1.58 9.96 12.88
N LEU A 105 -1.71 8.63 12.89
CA LEU A 105 -2.71 7.93 12.07
C LEU A 105 -4.10 7.92 12.70
N ALA A 106 -4.24 8.17 14.01
CA ALA A 106 -5.50 7.97 14.72
C ALA A 106 -6.66 8.75 14.09
N SER A 107 -6.45 10.03 13.80
CA SER A 107 -7.50 10.87 13.20
C SER A 107 -7.87 10.45 11.78
N LEU A 108 -6.91 9.96 10.99
CA LEU A 108 -7.18 9.42 9.65
C LEU A 108 -7.96 8.11 9.73
N ILE A 109 -7.58 7.23 10.65
CA ILE A 109 -8.25 5.95 10.89
C ILE A 109 -9.71 6.19 11.27
N ASP A 110 -9.97 7.07 12.23
CA ASP A 110 -11.33 7.39 12.68
C ASP A 110 -12.16 8.00 11.54
N PHE A 111 -11.56 8.89 10.74
CA PHE A 111 -12.19 9.48 9.58
C PHE A 111 -12.60 8.41 8.56
N MET A 112 -11.68 7.53 8.16
CA MET A 112 -11.93 6.46 7.20
C MET A 112 -12.88 5.39 7.73
N LYS A 113 -12.89 5.14 9.04
CA LYS A 113 -13.74 4.16 9.71
C LYS A 113 -15.07 4.72 10.23
N THR A 114 -15.49 5.90 9.75
CA THR A 114 -16.81 6.46 10.07
C THR A 114 -17.91 5.41 9.86
N PRO A 115 -18.72 5.07 10.89
CA PRO A 115 -19.63 3.92 10.81
C PRO A 115 -20.71 4.05 9.75
N ASN A 116 -21.22 5.26 9.52
CA ASN A 116 -22.20 5.51 8.47
C ASN A 116 -21.49 5.76 7.13
N PHE A 117 -21.61 4.86 6.16
CA PHE A 117 -20.97 5.03 4.84
C PHE A 117 -21.32 6.36 4.15
N ARG A 118 -22.50 6.92 4.41
CA ARG A 118 -22.93 8.20 3.81
C ARG A 118 -22.14 9.39 4.33
N GLN A 119 -21.60 9.28 5.55
CA GLN A 119 -20.77 10.31 6.19
C GLN A 119 -19.28 9.99 6.06
N ARG A 120 -18.94 8.75 5.68
CA ARG A 120 -17.57 8.32 5.47
C ARG A 120 -16.95 9.09 4.29
N PRO A 121 -15.67 9.49 4.37
CA PRO A 121 -14.96 10.09 3.23
C PRO A 121 -14.92 9.15 2.03
N ASP A 122 -14.83 9.73 0.84
CA ASP A 122 -14.35 8.98 -0.32
C ASP A 122 -12.82 8.87 -0.31
N ALA A 123 -12.27 8.13 -1.26
CA ALA A 123 -10.83 7.90 -1.37
C ALA A 123 -10.06 9.20 -1.60
N GLU A 124 -10.62 10.16 -2.35
CA GLU A 124 -9.96 11.43 -2.63
C GLU A 124 -9.83 12.29 -1.37
N MET A 125 -10.91 12.39 -0.57
CA MET A 125 -10.91 13.07 0.71
C MET A 125 -9.93 12.42 1.69
N ALA A 126 -9.92 11.08 1.78
CA ALA A 126 -8.98 10.36 2.63
C ALA A 126 -7.51 10.61 2.19
N MET A 127 -7.24 10.61 0.89
CA MET A 127 -5.91 10.89 0.33
C MET A 127 -5.47 12.33 0.63
N LYS A 128 -6.35 13.33 0.43
CA LYS A 128 -6.06 14.72 0.78
C LYS A 128 -5.73 14.87 2.26
N TYR A 129 -6.48 14.19 3.13
CA TYR A 129 -6.22 14.24 4.56
C TYR A 129 -4.88 13.58 4.94
N TRP A 130 -4.57 12.42 4.36
CA TRP A 130 -3.27 11.78 4.51
C TRP A 130 -2.11 12.69 4.07
N LEU A 131 -2.23 13.34 2.91
CA LEU A 131 -1.21 14.26 2.40
C LEU A 131 -0.96 15.41 3.38
N ASN A 132 -2.00 15.92 4.04
CA ASN A 132 -1.86 16.94 5.08
C ASN A 132 -1.18 16.40 6.35
N ILE A 133 -1.55 15.22 6.83
CA ILE A 133 -0.87 14.59 7.98
C ILE A 133 0.62 14.39 7.68
N ARG A 134 0.94 13.94 6.46
CA ARG A 134 2.30 13.66 6.01
C ARG A 134 3.22 14.88 6.09
N THR A 135 2.74 16.11 5.89
CA THR A 135 3.60 17.31 5.97
C THR A 135 4.15 17.57 7.37
N HIS A 136 3.55 16.96 8.39
CA HIS A 136 3.93 17.13 9.79
C HIS A 136 4.76 15.95 10.33
N ILE A 137 5.06 14.96 9.49
CA ILE A 137 5.88 13.80 9.89
C ILE A 137 7.36 14.16 9.76
N ASP A 138 8.07 14.12 10.88
CA ASP A 138 9.52 14.28 10.89
C ASP A 138 10.22 13.14 10.13
N VAL A 139 11.12 13.49 9.23
CA VAL A 139 11.83 12.54 8.37
C VAL A 139 12.77 11.65 9.20
N GLY A 140 13.35 12.18 10.29
CA GLY A 140 14.17 11.39 11.22
C GLY A 140 13.34 10.30 11.89
N ARG A 141 12.15 10.65 12.38
CA ARG A 141 11.17 9.70 12.92
C ARG A 141 10.72 8.67 11.88
N ALA A 142 10.51 9.08 10.63
CA ALA A 142 10.11 8.18 9.55
C ALA A 142 11.21 7.20 9.10
N ARG A 143 12.49 7.56 9.28
CA ARG A 143 13.63 6.67 9.08
C ARG A 143 13.79 5.64 10.18
N TRP A 144 13.29 5.94 11.37
CA TRP A 144 13.43 5.06 12.50
C TRP A 144 12.62 3.78 12.30
N ARG A 145 13.16 2.68 12.85
CA ARG A 145 12.51 1.38 12.88
C ARG A 145 11.11 1.50 13.51
N LEU A 146 10.11 0.87 12.89
CA LEU A 146 8.82 0.63 13.54
C LEU A 146 9.03 -0.33 14.72
N GLN A 147 8.71 0.14 15.93
CA GLN A 147 8.86 -0.64 17.16
C GLN A 147 7.53 -1.30 17.49
N LYS A 148 7.49 -2.62 17.61
CA LYS A 148 6.25 -3.30 18.00
C LYS A 148 5.95 -3.02 19.47
N ARG A 149 4.68 -2.80 19.80
CA ARG A 149 4.24 -2.51 21.19
C ARG A 149 4.56 -3.63 22.18
N LYS A 150 4.65 -4.87 21.69
CA LYS A 150 4.94 -6.08 22.48
C LYS A 150 6.42 -6.47 22.54
N GLU A 151 7.33 -5.64 22.01
CA GLU A 151 8.78 -5.88 22.13
C GLU A 151 9.23 -5.78 23.58
N THR A 152 10.05 -6.74 24.01
CA THR A 152 10.72 -6.68 25.31
C THR A 152 11.81 -5.60 25.30
N MET A 153 12.19 -5.09 26.49
CA MET A 153 13.26 -4.08 26.57
C MET A 153 14.60 -4.58 26.00
N GLY A 154 14.92 -5.87 26.15
CA GLY A 154 16.14 -6.46 25.60
C GLY A 154 16.13 -6.52 24.07
N GLU A 155 15.03 -6.97 23.47
CA GLU A 155 14.83 -6.96 22.02
C GLU A 155 14.92 -5.54 21.46
N ARG A 156 14.32 -4.56 22.15
CA ARG A 156 14.37 -3.16 21.76
C ARG A 156 15.80 -2.63 21.69
N VAL A 157 16.61 -2.85 22.73
CA VAL A 157 18.01 -2.41 22.75
C VAL A 157 18.83 -3.06 21.64
N LEU A 158 18.66 -4.38 21.43
CA LEU A 158 19.35 -5.09 20.36
C LEU A 158 18.97 -4.56 18.98
N TYR A 159 17.67 -4.45 18.70
CA TYR A 159 17.17 -4.00 17.40
C TYR A 159 17.48 -2.53 17.13
N ASP A 160 17.44 -1.67 18.15
CA ASP A 160 17.80 -0.25 18.01
C ASP A 160 19.30 -0.10 17.72
N THR A 161 20.15 -0.91 18.36
CA THR A 161 21.60 -0.93 18.09
C THR A 161 21.89 -1.40 16.66
N VAL A 162 21.24 -2.47 16.21
CA VAL A 162 21.39 -3.00 14.84
C VAL A 162 20.89 -1.99 13.80
N ALA A 163 19.73 -1.37 14.05
CA ALA A 163 19.18 -0.34 13.18
C ALA A 163 20.12 0.86 13.07
N PHE A 164 20.64 1.36 14.19
CA PHE A 164 21.61 2.45 14.22
C PHE A 164 22.90 2.12 13.46
N ALA A 165 23.46 0.92 13.68
CA ALA A 165 24.66 0.47 12.97
C ALA A 165 24.43 0.41 11.46
N ARG A 166 23.27 -0.14 11.03
CA ARG A 166 22.87 -0.20 9.63
C ARG A 166 22.72 1.19 9.01
N GLU A 167 22.03 2.12 9.66
CA GLU A 167 21.90 3.50 9.17
C GLU A 167 23.26 4.20 9.09
N SER A 168 24.13 3.98 10.08
CA SER A 168 25.48 4.53 10.09
C SER A 168 26.33 4.01 8.92
N VAL A 169 26.29 2.71 8.64
CA VAL A 169 26.98 2.09 7.50
C VAL A 169 26.41 2.61 6.17
N GLN A 170 25.09 2.73 6.04
CA GLN A 170 24.46 3.28 4.84
C GLN A 170 24.90 4.74 4.59
N ARG A 171 24.96 5.55 5.67
CA ARG A 171 25.42 6.94 5.60
C ARG A 171 26.89 7.05 5.22
N MET A 172 27.76 6.19 5.76
CA MET A 172 29.17 6.13 5.39
C MET A 172 29.37 5.63 3.95
N LYS A 173 28.61 4.62 3.52
CA LYS A 173 28.67 4.11 2.14
C LYS A 173 28.39 5.23 1.13
N ARG A 174 27.39 6.09 1.39
CA ARG A 174 27.11 7.26 0.55
C ARG A 174 28.24 8.27 0.50
N MET A 175 28.94 8.49 1.61
CA MET A 175 30.11 9.39 1.65
C MET A 175 31.27 8.83 0.81
N VAL A 176 31.46 7.51 0.81
CA VAL A 176 32.57 6.83 0.11
C VAL A 176 32.29 6.63 -1.37
N THR A 177 31.07 6.27 -1.76
CA THR A 177 30.74 6.01 -3.18
C THR A 177 30.55 7.28 -4.01
N GLY A 178 30.61 8.47 -3.40
CA GLY A 178 30.49 9.73 -4.12
C GLY A 178 29.14 9.90 -4.83
N GLU A 179 28.11 9.17 -4.39
CA GLU A 179 26.72 9.44 -4.78
C GLU A 179 26.32 10.78 -4.14
N VAL A 180 26.79 11.87 -4.74
CA VAL A 180 26.09 13.13 -4.72
C VAL A 180 24.74 12.79 -5.31
N GLY A 181 23.76 12.55 -4.44
CA GLY A 181 22.37 12.75 -4.81
C GLY A 181 22.32 14.19 -5.33
N SER A 182 22.41 14.30 -6.66
CA SER A 182 21.98 15.48 -7.37
C SER A 182 20.66 15.90 -6.76
N SER A 183 20.57 17.18 -6.43
CA SER A 183 19.40 17.90 -5.94
C SER A 183 18.15 17.05 -5.76
N PHE A 184 17.65 17.02 -4.51
CA PHE A 184 16.24 16.80 -4.19
C PHE A 184 15.36 16.88 -5.45
N PRO A 185 14.65 15.82 -5.85
CA PRO A 185 13.53 16.00 -6.72
C PRO A 185 12.56 16.89 -5.93
N SER A 186 12.58 18.17 -6.28
CA SER A 186 11.47 19.08 -6.04
C SER A 186 10.21 18.29 -6.33
N MET A 187 9.30 18.27 -5.36
CA MET A 187 7.89 18.06 -5.61
C MET A 187 7.57 16.69 -6.24
N MET A 188 7.00 15.78 -5.46
CA MET A 188 6.17 14.71 -6.01
C MET A 188 4.99 15.39 -6.73
N ARG A 189 5.21 15.78 -7.99
CA ARG A 189 4.25 16.46 -8.86
C ARG A 189 3.21 15.42 -9.22
N VAL A 190 2.07 15.49 -8.55
CA VAL A 190 0.85 14.84 -9.01
C VAL A 190 0.36 15.67 -10.19
N GLU A 191 0.78 15.32 -11.41
CA GLU A 191 0.14 15.86 -12.61
C GLU A 191 -1.21 15.15 -12.79
N LEU A 192 -2.29 15.87 -12.48
CA LEU A 192 -3.63 15.55 -12.93
C LEU A 192 -3.76 16.09 -14.35
N ASN A 193 -3.48 15.26 -15.35
CA ASN A 193 -3.84 15.57 -16.73
C ASN A 193 -5.15 14.84 -17.07
N SER A 194 -6.21 15.63 -17.22
CA SER A 194 -7.51 15.23 -17.78
C SER A 194 -7.40 15.20 -19.30
N VAL A 195 -7.75 14.07 -19.95
CA VAL A 195 -8.10 14.03 -21.37
C VAL A 195 -9.20 12.99 -21.63
N ASN A 196 -10.20 13.38 -22.42
CA ASN A 196 -11.30 12.57 -22.95
C ASN A 196 -10.85 11.62 -24.08
N SER A 197 -11.39 10.39 -24.16
CA SER A 197 -12.37 9.94 -25.19
C SER A 197 -12.26 8.47 -25.65
N ASN A 198 -13.44 7.85 -25.77
CA ASN A 198 -13.92 6.84 -26.76
C ASN A 198 -13.42 5.36 -26.79
N ILE A 199 -14.33 4.48 -26.31
CA ILE A 199 -14.87 3.19 -26.85
C ILE A 199 -13.93 2.18 -27.57
N GLU A 200 -13.86 0.93 -27.08
CA GLU A 200 -14.34 -0.33 -27.76
C GLU A 200 -14.09 -1.61 -26.92
N SER A 201 -15.00 -2.58 -27.04
CA SER A 201 -15.14 -3.83 -26.28
C SER A 201 -14.24 -4.99 -26.75
N ILE A 202 -14.05 -6.05 -25.92
CA ILE A 202 -14.23 -7.50 -26.26
C ILE A 202 -13.70 -8.46 -25.15
N GLY A 203 -14.51 -9.46 -24.76
CA GLY A 203 -14.16 -10.91 -24.78
C GLY A 203 -13.39 -11.62 -23.64
N ARG A 204 -14.14 -12.46 -22.90
CA ARG A 204 -13.83 -13.57 -21.95
C ARG A 204 -12.56 -14.43 -22.17
N ASP A 205 -11.95 -14.96 -21.09
CA ASP A 205 -12.13 -16.38 -20.68
C ASP A 205 -11.51 -16.69 -19.29
N GLY A 206 -12.12 -17.64 -18.58
CA GLY A 206 -11.79 -18.01 -17.21
C GLY A 206 -10.69 -19.06 -17.06
N ARG A 207 -10.04 -19.04 -15.89
CA ARG A 207 -9.61 -20.26 -15.17
C ARG A 207 -9.21 -19.95 -13.73
N ARG A 208 -9.66 -20.83 -12.84
CA ARG A 208 -9.55 -20.82 -11.37
C ARG A 208 -8.18 -21.35 -10.95
N LEU A 209 -7.47 -20.66 -10.05
CA LEU A 209 -6.30 -21.21 -9.34
C LEU A 209 -6.50 -21.04 -7.82
N THR A 210 -6.25 -22.14 -7.11
CA THR A 210 -6.54 -22.34 -5.70
C THR A 210 -5.42 -21.85 -4.78
N ARG A 211 -5.84 -21.08 -3.76
CA ARG A 211 -5.24 -20.75 -2.46
C ARG A 211 -3.89 -21.40 -2.08
N THR A 212 -2.95 -20.53 -1.68
CA THR A 212 -2.12 -20.72 -0.48
C THR A 212 -2.12 -19.42 0.33
N SER A 213 -2.22 -19.55 1.65
CA SER A 213 -2.33 -18.45 2.60
C SER A 213 -1.04 -17.64 2.66
N ASN A 214 -1.14 -16.34 2.46
CA ASN A 214 -0.37 -15.31 3.16
C ASN A 214 -1.14 -14.01 2.94
N TYR A 215 -1.32 -13.22 4.00
CA TYR A 215 -2.13 -12.00 4.02
C TYR A 215 -1.76 -11.05 2.87
N ALA A 216 -2.44 -11.22 1.73
CA ALA A 216 -2.39 -10.34 0.60
C ALA A 216 -3.39 -9.24 0.89
N PHE A 217 -2.87 -8.04 1.17
CA PHE A 217 -3.63 -6.81 1.23
C PHE A 217 -4.46 -6.68 -0.05
N SER A 218 -5.74 -7.04 0.05
CA SER A 218 -6.73 -6.92 -1.00
C SER A 218 -7.41 -5.57 -0.78
N PHE A 219 -7.09 -4.63 -1.65
CA PHE A 219 -7.82 -3.39 -1.78
C PHE A 219 -8.78 -3.56 -2.94
N CYS A 220 -10.06 -3.35 -2.68
CA CYS A 220 -11.06 -3.26 -3.73
C CYS A 220 -11.28 -1.77 -4.07
N ALA A 221 -11.71 -1.55 -5.32
CA ALA A 221 -11.92 -0.31 -6.07
C ALA A 221 -10.80 0.75 -6.18
N ILE A 222 -10.54 1.16 -7.43
CA ILE A 222 -11.01 2.44 -7.98
C ILE A 222 -11.41 2.22 -9.45
N THR A 223 -12.42 3.01 -9.85
CA THR A 223 -13.03 3.16 -11.17
C THR A 223 -12.07 3.45 -12.31
N ALA A 224 -12.57 3.16 -13.52
CA ALA A 224 -11.99 3.46 -14.81
C ALA A 224 -11.42 4.89 -14.90
N ASP A 225 -10.14 5.00 -15.23
CA ASP A 225 -9.63 5.83 -16.34
C ASP A 225 -8.19 5.38 -16.66
N GLU A 226 -8.00 4.99 -17.92
CA GLU A 226 -6.76 4.83 -18.70
C GLU A 226 -5.61 3.94 -18.16
N TRP A 227 -5.59 2.68 -18.62
CA TRP A 227 -4.37 1.87 -18.72
C TRP A 227 -3.84 1.93 -20.16
N PRO A 228 -2.66 2.51 -20.45
CA PRO A 228 -2.09 2.43 -21.79
C PRO A 228 -1.55 1.01 -22.01
N TYR A 229 -2.27 0.24 -22.83
CA TYR A 229 -1.79 -0.99 -23.42
C TYR A 229 -0.63 -0.66 -24.38
N GLN A 230 0.61 -0.87 -23.96
CA GLN A 230 1.73 -0.96 -24.90
C GLN A 230 1.79 -2.39 -25.43
N SER A 231 1.17 -2.61 -26.59
CA SER A 231 1.47 -3.77 -27.42
C SER A 231 2.92 -3.67 -27.90
N GLN A 232 3.83 -4.44 -27.30
CA GLN A 232 5.06 -4.81 -27.99
C GLN A 232 4.70 -5.95 -28.95
N THR A 233 4.57 -5.61 -30.22
CA THR A 233 4.71 -6.55 -31.33
C THR A 233 6.14 -7.09 -31.29
N LEU A 234 6.28 -8.40 -31.08
CA LEU A 234 7.48 -9.13 -31.43
C LEU A 234 7.40 -9.41 -32.94
N ASP A 235 8.29 -8.79 -33.70
CA ASP A 235 8.74 -9.34 -34.99
C ASP A 235 9.61 -10.58 -34.74
#